data_AF-A0A9E0XUS0-F1
#
_entry.id   AF-A0A9E0XUS0-F1
#
_cell.length_a   1.000
_cell.length_b   1.000
_cell.length_c   1.000
_cell.angle_alpha   90.00
_cell.angle_beta   90.00
_cell.angle_gamma   90.00
#
_symmetry.space_group_name_H-M   'P 1'
#
loop_
_entity.id
_entity.type
_entity.pdbx_description
1 polymer ?
#
loop_
_entity_poly.entity_id
_entity_poly.type
_entity_poly.pdbx_seq_one_letter_code
_entity_poly.pdbx_strand_id
1 'polypeptide(L)'
;MLIPIPIEKNISKLLAVIFVVLLLGGCGYSDELHSRHVLLKLLWTEQYAELDRAIAQAYQEKEKGKLSSNRLRGRFWQLQNADPAFESKFNGWVNAQKSAHAYLARGLFWLERANKLRGDNVASQIPSDRMEKVHELAQRAVDDLHLAREKDTRCAMCVGGEIWANLLLGQHDPELIENALSLDRSLWQPVASHFISLYPQWGGSEEQMSAFIKKMETQAEKEQIVPRLNAMFYFRRGLIQQYDHRNYPEAIKEYEMAVSYYPNDFALKNLAELYMLQGDTQKAVIALEKNLEANDPWDLYSIEALAQAYFAQGEEGKGKRMMKKRDELLTRFRNGE
;
A
#
# COMPACT_ATOMS: atom_id res chain seq x y z
N MET A 1 -11.20 -66.11 1.67
CA MET A 1 -11.46 -65.40 2.94
C MET A 1 -10.53 -64.19 3.00
N LEU A 2 -11.04 -62.99 2.77
CA LEU A 2 -10.32 -61.73 2.96
C LEU A 2 -10.89 -61.09 4.24
N ILE A 3 -10.02 -60.79 5.20
CA ILE A 3 -10.37 -60.13 6.46
C ILE A 3 -10.36 -58.61 6.22
N PRO A 4 -11.39 -57.84 6.63
CA PRO A 4 -11.37 -56.40 6.51
C PRO A 4 -10.60 -55.75 7.66
N ILE A 5 -9.80 -54.72 7.35
CA ILE A 5 -9.11 -53.87 8.32
C ILE A 5 -10.04 -52.69 8.69
N PRO A 6 -10.20 -52.30 9.97
CA PRO A 6 -11.14 -51.24 10.36
C PRO A 6 -10.55 -49.84 10.14
N ILE A 7 -11.33 -48.97 9.49
CA ILE A 7 -10.96 -47.59 9.08
C ILE A 7 -11.13 -46.55 10.21
N GLU A 8 -11.63 -46.94 11.39
CA GLU A 8 -12.14 -45.94 12.36
C GLU A 8 -11.08 -45.19 13.19
N LYS A 9 -9.80 -45.56 13.19
CA LYS A 9 -8.81 -44.96 14.12
C LYS A 9 -8.02 -43.74 13.61
N ASN A 10 -8.22 -43.30 12.37
CA ASN A 10 -7.44 -42.18 11.81
C ASN A 10 -8.22 -40.87 11.58
N ILE A 11 -9.55 -40.87 11.71
CA ILE A 11 -10.35 -39.65 11.47
C ILE A 11 -10.16 -38.61 12.60
N SER A 12 -10.00 -39.05 13.86
CA SER A 12 -9.78 -38.11 14.97
C SER A 12 -8.40 -37.45 14.94
N LYS A 13 -7.37 -38.15 14.44
CA LYS A 13 -6.02 -37.58 14.25
C LYS A 13 -5.97 -36.65 13.03
N LEU A 14 -6.73 -36.94 11.98
CA LEU A 14 -6.84 -36.07 10.81
C LEU A 14 -7.57 -34.76 11.14
N LEU A 15 -8.63 -34.83 11.96
CA LEU A 15 -9.33 -33.64 12.47
C LEU A 15 -8.47 -32.81 13.43
N ALA A 16 -7.64 -33.44 14.26
CA ALA A 16 -6.70 -32.72 15.13
C ALA A 16 -5.61 -31.98 14.35
N VAL A 17 -5.15 -32.51 13.22
CA VAL A 17 -4.18 -31.82 12.35
C VAL A 17 -4.84 -30.65 11.61
N ILE A 18 -6.10 -30.79 11.16
CA ILE A 18 -6.86 -29.68 10.55
C ILE A 18 -7.13 -28.57 11.57
N PHE A 19 -7.37 -28.91 12.84
CA PHE A 19 -7.56 -27.92 13.91
C PHE A 19 -6.26 -27.23 14.32
N VAL A 20 -5.11 -27.90 14.24
CA VAL A 20 -3.79 -27.28 14.48
C VAL A 20 -3.36 -26.36 13.34
N VAL A 21 -3.76 -26.63 12.09
CA VAL A 21 -3.54 -25.70 10.97
C VAL A 21 -4.42 -24.44 11.10
N LEU A 22 -5.62 -24.53 11.69
CA LEU A 22 -6.48 -23.39 11.98
C LEU A 22 -6.05 -22.59 13.23
N LEU A 23 -5.33 -23.21 14.17
CA LEU A 23 -4.82 -22.57 15.40
C LEU A 23 -3.40 -22.01 15.27
N LEU A 24 -2.70 -22.28 14.16
CA LEU A 24 -1.43 -21.65 13.79
C LEU A 24 -1.62 -20.43 12.87
N GLY A 25 -2.75 -19.73 12.97
CA GLY A 25 -3.02 -18.42 12.34
C GLY A 25 -2.13 -17.27 12.84
N GLY A 26 -0.93 -17.59 13.35
CA GLY A 26 0.16 -16.65 13.60
C GLY A 26 1.02 -16.50 12.35
N CYS A 27 0.47 -15.95 11.27
CA CYS A 27 1.20 -15.37 10.14
C CYS A 27 0.30 -14.33 9.46
N GLY A 28 0.10 -13.20 10.13
CA GLY A 28 -0.83 -12.15 9.67
C GLY A 28 -0.50 -11.51 8.31
N TYR A 29 0.71 -11.73 7.77
CA TYR A 29 1.14 -11.19 6.48
C TYR A 29 0.86 -12.13 5.30
N SER A 30 1.08 -13.45 5.46
CA SER A 30 0.80 -14.42 4.39
C SER A 30 -0.69 -14.50 4.06
N ASP A 31 -1.54 -14.30 5.07
CA ASP A 31 -3.00 -14.27 4.91
C ASP A 31 -3.49 -13.00 4.18
N GLU A 32 -2.84 -11.85 4.41
CA GLU A 32 -3.24 -10.59 3.80
C GLU A 32 -2.85 -10.51 2.32
N LEU A 33 -1.64 -10.93 1.95
CA LEU A 33 -1.24 -11.00 0.54
C LEU A 33 -2.12 -12.00 -0.23
N HIS A 34 -2.35 -13.18 0.36
CA HIS A 34 -3.25 -14.18 -0.19
C HIS A 34 -4.67 -13.60 -0.41
N SER A 35 -5.22 -12.93 0.60
CA SER A 35 -6.53 -12.27 0.50
C SER A 35 -6.59 -11.30 -0.68
N ARG A 36 -5.54 -10.49 -0.89
CA ARG A 36 -5.50 -9.53 -2.02
C ARG A 36 -5.44 -10.25 -3.38
N HIS A 37 -4.65 -11.31 -3.50
CA HIS A 37 -4.57 -12.11 -4.74
C HIS A 37 -5.90 -12.80 -5.05
N VAL A 38 -6.60 -13.31 -4.02
CA VAL A 38 -7.94 -13.89 -4.17
C VAL A 38 -8.92 -12.87 -4.75
N LEU A 39 -8.94 -11.63 -4.25
CA LEU A 39 -9.82 -10.59 -4.78
C LEU A 39 -9.54 -10.28 -6.26
N LEU A 40 -8.26 -10.15 -6.64
CA LEU A 40 -7.88 -9.92 -8.04
C LEU A 40 -8.25 -11.10 -8.94
N LYS A 41 -8.10 -12.34 -8.46
CA LYS A 41 -8.52 -13.56 -9.17
C LYS A 41 -10.02 -13.61 -9.38
N LEU A 42 -10.82 -13.24 -8.37
CA LEU A 42 -12.28 -13.18 -8.50
C LEU A 42 -12.70 -12.13 -9.55
N LEU A 43 -12.03 -10.98 -9.59
CA LEU A 43 -12.24 -9.97 -10.63
C LEU A 43 -11.89 -10.51 -12.02
N TRP A 44 -10.73 -11.14 -12.19
CA TRP A 44 -10.30 -11.71 -13.47
C TRP A 44 -11.29 -12.75 -14.00
N THR A 45 -11.73 -13.65 -13.12
CA THR A 45 -12.67 -14.74 -13.44
C THR A 45 -14.14 -14.31 -13.45
N GLU A 46 -14.41 -13.01 -13.34
CA GLU A 46 -15.75 -12.42 -13.40
C GLU A 46 -16.73 -12.96 -12.35
N GLN A 47 -16.21 -13.46 -11.23
CA GLN A 47 -16.98 -13.91 -10.08
C GLN A 47 -17.39 -12.71 -9.22
N TYR A 48 -18.18 -11.82 -9.82
CA TYR A 48 -18.48 -10.49 -9.25
C TYR A 48 -19.28 -10.55 -7.94
N ALA A 49 -20.18 -11.52 -7.79
CA ALA A 49 -20.97 -11.68 -6.57
C ALA A 49 -20.11 -12.23 -5.41
N GLU A 50 -19.20 -13.14 -5.68
CA GLU A 50 -18.20 -13.65 -4.72
C GLU A 50 -17.24 -12.53 -4.31
N LEU A 51 -16.76 -11.74 -5.27
CA LEU A 51 -15.89 -10.59 -5.02
C LEU A 51 -16.55 -9.58 -4.09
N ASP A 52 -17.80 -9.20 -4.37
CA ASP A 52 -18.54 -8.22 -3.56
C ASP A 52 -18.81 -8.76 -2.14
N ARG A 53 -19.17 -10.05 -2.02
CA ARG A 53 -19.32 -10.72 -0.71
C ARG A 53 -18.03 -10.76 0.09
N ALA A 54 -16.90 -11.05 -0.54
CA ALA A 54 -15.60 -11.09 0.14
C ALA A 54 -15.20 -9.72 0.70
N ILE A 55 -15.46 -8.64 -0.03
CA ILE A 55 -15.21 -7.28 0.46
C ILE A 55 -16.22 -6.91 1.55
N ALA A 56 -17.52 -7.20 1.36
CA ALA A 56 -18.53 -6.95 2.39
C ALA A 56 -18.19 -7.67 3.72
N GLN A 57 -17.69 -8.90 3.65
CA GLN A 57 -17.19 -9.61 4.83
C GLN A 57 -16.02 -8.88 5.50
N ALA A 58 -15.09 -8.31 4.72
CA ALA A 58 -13.99 -7.51 5.25
C ALA A 58 -14.49 -6.29 6.05
N TYR A 59 -15.52 -5.60 5.55
CA TYR A 59 -16.15 -4.50 6.27
C TYR A 59 -16.82 -4.98 7.56
N GLN A 60 -17.50 -6.12 7.53
CA GLN A 60 -18.08 -6.69 8.76
C GLN A 60 -17.02 -7.11 9.78
N GLU A 61 -15.88 -7.64 9.34
CA GLU A 61 -14.74 -7.94 10.21
C GLU A 61 -14.17 -6.66 10.84
N LYS A 62 -14.12 -5.56 10.07
CA LYS A 62 -13.69 -4.25 10.55
C LYS A 62 -14.64 -3.68 11.60
N GLU A 63 -15.96 -3.68 11.36
CA GLU A 63 -16.94 -3.21 12.36
C GLU A 63 -16.94 -4.08 13.63
N LYS A 64 -16.55 -5.36 13.54
CA LYS A 64 -16.36 -6.25 14.70
C LYS A 64 -14.99 -6.09 15.39
N GLY A 65 -14.15 -5.16 14.95
CA GLY A 65 -12.80 -4.94 15.47
C GLY A 65 -11.79 -6.04 15.14
N LYS A 66 -12.12 -6.97 14.24
CA LYS A 66 -11.24 -8.07 13.81
C LYS A 66 -10.28 -7.66 12.70
N LEU A 67 -10.56 -6.56 12.01
CA LEU A 67 -9.75 -6.01 10.93
C LEU A 67 -9.57 -4.50 11.16
N SER A 68 -8.35 -3.99 11.09
CA SER A 68 -8.14 -2.55 11.16
C SER A 68 -8.51 -1.86 9.84
N SER A 69 -8.84 -0.58 9.88
CA SER A 69 -9.17 0.21 8.69
C SER A 69 -8.05 0.22 7.65
N ASN A 70 -6.79 0.25 8.10
CA ASN A 70 -5.63 0.20 7.22
C ASN A 70 -5.46 -1.18 6.56
N ARG A 71 -5.76 -2.28 7.27
CA ARG A 71 -5.77 -3.62 6.66
C ARG A 71 -6.91 -3.75 5.65
N LEU A 72 -8.10 -3.26 5.97
CA LEU A 72 -9.22 -3.21 5.03
C LEU A 72 -8.85 -2.43 3.75
N ARG A 73 -8.25 -1.25 3.89
CA ARG A 73 -7.75 -0.46 2.74
C ARG A 73 -6.69 -1.21 1.93
N GLY A 74 -5.84 -1.98 2.62
CA GLY A 74 -4.84 -2.86 2.01
C GLY A 74 -5.43 -3.92 1.08
N ARG A 75 -6.64 -4.42 1.35
CA ARG A 75 -7.34 -5.39 0.47
C ARG A 75 -7.58 -4.86 -0.95
N PHE A 76 -7.75 -3.55 -1.09
CA PHE A 76 -7.92 -2.90 -2.40
C PHE A 76 -6.60 -2.68 -3.16
N TRP A 77 -5.44 -2.89 -2.55
CA TRP A 77 -4.15 -2.53 -3.15
C TRP A 77 -3.89 -3.25 -4.48
N GLN A 78 -4.16 -4.56 -4.56
CA GLN A 78 -3.95 -5.33 -5.80
C GLN A 78 -4.99 -4.98 -6.88
N LEU A 79 -6.23 -4.69 -6.47
CA LEU A 79 -7.29 -4.24 -7.39
C LEU A 79 -6.93 -2.87 -7.99
N GLN A 80 -6.52 -1.92 -7.14
CA GLN A 80 -6.07 -0.59 -7.55
C GLN A 80 -4.88 -0.66 -8.52
N ASN A 81 -3.93 -1.55 -8.27
CA ASN A 81 -2.73 -1.72 -9.09
C ASN A 81 -2.87 -2.71 -10.25
N ALA A 82 -4.09 -3.19 -10.52
CA ALA A 82 -4.33 -4.14 -11.59
C ALA A 82 -3.92 -3.59 -12.96
N ASP A 83 -3.50 -4.49 -13.85
CA ASP A 83 -3.06 -4.16 -15.21
C ASP A 83 -4.15 -3.39 -15.99
N PRO A 84 -3.78 -2.50 -16.92
CA PRO A 84 -4.75 -1.81 -17.76
C PRO A 84 -5.82 -2.68 -18.43
N ALA A 85 -5.50 -3.91 -18.81
CA ALA A 85 -6.44 -4.87 -19.39
C ALA A 85 -7.63 -5.24 -18.49
N PHE A 86 -7.54 -5.00 -17.16
CA PHE A 86 -8.64 -5.26 -16.22
C PHE A 86 -9.79 -4.25 -16.31
N GLU A 87 -9.68 -3.19 -17.10
CA GLU A 87 -10.71 -2.17 -17.26
C GLU A 87 -12.09 -2.75 -17.58
N SER A 88 -12.15 -3.68 -18.54
CA SER A 88 -13.40 -4.37 -18.91
C SER A 88 -13.99 -5.17 -17.74
N LYS A 89 -13.14 -5.74 -16.88
CA LYS A 89 -13.55 -6.53 -15.70
C LYS A 89 -14.13 -5.63 -14.61
N PHE A 90 -13.52 -4.48 -14.35
CA PHE A 90 -14.09 -3.49 -13.44
C PHE A 90 -15.44 -2.95 -13.94
N ASN A 91 -15.56 -2.67 -15.24
CA ASN A 91 -16.82 -2.25 -15.84
C ASN A 91 -17.89 -3.34 -15.74
N GLY A 92 -17.53 -4.60 -15.98
CA GLY A 92 -18.40 -5.76 -15.79
C GLY A 92 -18.88 -5.88 -14.34
N TRP A 93 -17.98 -5.73 -13.37
CA TRP A 93 -18.32 -5.78 -11.95
C TRP A 93 -19.31 -4.68 -11.55
N VAL A 94 -19.03 -3.42 -11.91
CA VAL A 94 -19.92 -2.30 -11.63
C VAL A 94 -21.29 -2.51 -12.28
N ASN A 95 -21.33 -2.94 -13.55
CA ASN A 95 -22.60 -3.20 -14.24
C ASN A 95 -23.42 -4.31 -13.60
N ALA A 96 -22.76 -5.37 -13.12
CA ALA A 96 -23.42 -6.54 -12.53
C ALA A 96 -23.92 -6.27 -11.11
N GLN A 97 -23.12 -5.63 -10.26
CA GLN A 97 -23.41 -5.51 -8.83
C GLN A 97 -23.93 -4.13 -8.43
N LYS A 98 -23.48 -3.05 -9.09
CA LYS A 98 -23.81 -1.66 -8.73
C LYS A 98 -23.66 -1.37 -7.23
N SER A 99 -22.69 -2.04 -6.58
CA SER A 99 -22.44 -1.97 -5.14
C SER A 99 -21.45 -0.85 -4.80
N ALA A 100 -21.46 -0.39 -3.55
CA ALA A 100 -20.48 0.59 -3.07
C ALA A 100 -19.04 0.12 -3.29
N HIS A 101 -18.75 -1.18 -3.08
CA HIS A 101 -17.41 -1.74 -3.22
C HIS A 101 -16.94 -1.77 -4.69
N ALA A 102 -17.85 -2.09 -5.63
CA ALA A 102 -17.51 -2.12 -7.05
C ALA A 102 -17.12 -0.72 -7.54
N TYR A 103 -17.91 0.30 -7.17
CA TYR A 103 -17.61 1.69 -7.48
C TYR A 103 -16.31 2.16 -6.81
N LEU A 104 -16.13 1.92 -5.50
CA LEU A 104 -14.90 2.28 -4.80
C LEU A 104 -13.66 1.66 -5.45
N ALA A 105 -13.70 0.36 -5.75
CA ALA A 105 -12.55 -0.34 -6.34
C ALA A 105 -12.21 0.20 -7.73
N ARG A 106 -13.22 0.44 -8.57
CA ARG A 106 -13.00 1.00 -9.91
C ARG A 106 -12.51 2.45 -9.85
N GLY A 107 -13.04 3.25 -8.92
CA GLY A 107 -12.57 4.61 -8.66
C GLY A 107 -11.10 4.65 -8.24
N LEU A 108 -10.68 3.80 -7.29
CA LEU A 108 -9.28 3.68 -6.88
C LEU A 108 -8.38 3.23 -8.05
N PHE A 109 -8.85 2.31 -8.89
CA PHE A 109 -8.16 1.86 -10.09
C PHE A 109 -7.94 3.00 -11.10
N TRP A 110 -8.94 3.85 -11.33
CA TRP A 110 -8.79 5.05 -12.16
C TRP A 110 -7.76 6.03 -11.59
N LEU A 111 -7.79 6.26 -10.27
CA LEU A 111 -6.82 7.14 -9.60
C LEU A 111 -5.39 6.64 -9.76
N GLU A 112 -5.15 5.34 -9.66
CA GLU A 112 -3.81 4.78 -9.82
C GLU A 112 -3.27 5.00 -11.23
N ARG A 113 -4.12 4.86 -12.24
CA ARG A 113 -3.75 5.12 -13.64
C ARG A 113 -3.47 6.59 -13.88
N ALA A 114 -4.34 7.47 -13.35
CA ALA A 114 -4.14 8.91 -13.42
C ALA A 114 -2.82 9.30 -12.76
N ASN A 115 -2.52 8.76 -11.57
CA ASN A 115 -1.27 9.00 -10.86
C ASN A 115 -0.03 8.53 -11.65
N LYS A 116 -0.04 7.28 -12.14
CA LYS A 116 1.04 6.73 -12.97
C LYS A 116 1.27 7.56 -14.23
N LEU A 117 0.20 8.04 -14.85
CA LEU A 117 0.28 8.87 -16.05
C LEU A 117 0.83 10.26 -15.74
N ARG A 118 0.45 10.86 -14.60
CA ARG A 118 0.97 12.15 -14.16
C ARG A 118 2.47 12.05 -13.84
N GLY A 119 2.88 11.06 -13.06
CA GLY A 119 4.24 10.91 -12.54
C GLY A 119 4.58 11.95 -11.45
N ASP A 120 5.85 12.22 -11.23
CA ASP A 120 6.30 13.11 -10.13
C ASP A 120 6.79 14.49 -10.58
N ASN A 121 6.79 14.76 -11.89
CA ASN A 121 7.22 16.05 -12.44
C ASN A 121 6.30 17.19 -11.99
N VAL A 122 6.85 18.42 -11.96
CA VAL A 122 6.03 19.63 -11.79
C VAL A 122 5.05 19.77 -12.96
N ALA A 123 3.84 20.29 -12.71
CA ALA A 123 2.76 20.33 -13.70
C ALA A 123 3.16 21.02 -15.01
N SER A 124 4.01 22.06 -14.96
CA SER A 124 4.51 22.78 -16.14
C SER A 124 5.41 21.95 -17.06
N GLN A 125 5.91 20.80 -16.60
CA GLN A 125 6.76 19.88 -17.37
C GLN A 125 5.98 18.69 -17.94
N ILE A 126 4.68 18.60 -17.66
CA ILE A 126 3.85 17.50 -18.15
C ILE A 126 3.16 17.95 -19.45
N PRO A 127 3.29 17.17 -20.55
CA PRO A 127 2.60 17.48 -21.81
C PRO A 127 1.08 17.65 -21.62
N SER A 128 0.47 18.62 -22.33
CA SER A 128 -0.94 18.96 -22.15
C SER A 128 -1.88 17.79 -22.47
N ASP A 129 -1.60 17.02 -23.52
CA ASP A 129 -2.37 15.82 -23.91
C ASP A 129 -2.31 14.72 -22.84
N ARG A 130 -1.20 14.65 -22.11
CA ARG A 130 -1.04 13.74 -20.97
C ARG A 130 -1.85 14.24 -19.78
N MET A 131 -1.82 15.54 -19.50
CA MET A 131 -2.61 16.14 -18.42
C MET A 131 -4.11 16.02 -18.67
N GLU A 132 -4.59 16.18 -19.91
CA GLU A 132 -5.99 15.95 -20.27
C GLU A 132 -6.45 14.54 -19.89
N LYS A 133 -5.64 13.52 -20.20
CA LYS A 133 -5.92 12.12 -19.83
C LYS A 133 -5.86 11.88 -18.31
N VAL A 134 -4.94 12.55 -17.60
CA VAL A 134 -4.89 12.50 -16.13
C VAL A 134 -6.19 13.04 -15.55
N HIS A 135 -6.66 14.21 -16.02
CA HIS A 135 -7.90 14.81 -15.57
C HIS A 135 -9.12 13.95 -15.93
N GLU A 136 -9.16 13.37 -17.12
CA GLU A 136 -10.25 12.46 -17.52
C GLU A 136 -10.35 11.26 -16.57
N LEU A 137 -9.23 10.58 -16.30
CA LEU A 137 -9.19 9.44 -15.40
C LEU A 137 -9.53 9.83 -13.95
N ALA A 138 -9.01 10.98 -13.47
CA ALA A 138 -9.32 11.48 -12.14
C ALA A 138 -10.81 11.84 -12.01
N GLN A 139 -11.43 12.42 -13.04
CA GLN A 139 -12.86 12.72 -13.02
C GLN A 139 -13.72 11.44 -13.01
N ARG A 140 -13.37 10.43 -13.82
CA ARG A 140 -14.03 9.11 -13.75
C ARG A 140 -13.93 8.50 -12.34
N ALA A 141 -12.80 8.70 -11.67
CA ALA A 141 -12.65 8.27 -10.29
C ALA A 141 -13.59 9.04 -9.34
N VAL A 142 -13.68 10.36 -9.46
CA VAL A 142 -14.61 11.17 -8.65
C VAL A 142 -16.03 10.67 -8.81
N ASP A 143 -16.49 10.45 -10.05
CA ASP A 143 -17.85 9.97 -10.34
C ASP A 143 -18.12 8.62 -9.63
N ASP A 144 -17.17 7.67 -9.73
CA ASP A 144 -17.26 6.38 -9.05
C ASP A 144 -17.23 6.52 -7.52
N LEU A 145 -16.37 7.38 -6.97
CA LEU A 145 -16.29 7.59 -5.53
C LEU A 145 -17.55 8.24 -4.96
N HIS A 146 -18.19 9.14 -5.72
CA HIS A 146 -19.48 9.73 -5.37
C HIS A 146 -20.59 8.66 -5.40
N LEU A 147 -20.67 7.85 -6.45
CA LEU A 147 -21.62 6.72 -6.51
C LEU A 147 -21.40 5.72 -5.37
N ALA A 148 -20.14 5.45 -4.99
CA ALA A 148 -19.82 4.63 -3.84
C ALA A 148 -20.36 5.24 -2.53
N ARG A 149 -20.20 6.56 -2.35
CA ARG A 149 -20.70 7.29 -1.16
C ARG A 149 -22.23 7.42 -1.11
N GLU A 150 -22.91 7.45 -2.25
CA GLU A 150 -24.37 7.37 -2.28
C GLU A 150 -24.87 6.03 -1.75
N LYS A 151 -24.11 4.95 -1.93
CA LYS A 151 -24.44 3.59 -1.46
C LYS A 151 -23.92 3.32 -0.05
N ASP A 152 -22.79 3.90 0.32
CA ASP A 152 -22.20 3.83 1.66
C ASP A 152 -21.73 5.23 2.11
N THR A 153 -22.60 5.91 2.85
CA THR A 153 -22.35 7.27 3.34
C THR A 153 -21.24 7.32 4.40
N ARG A 154 -20.79 6.17 4.92
CA ARG A 154 -19.70 6.06 5.91
C ARG A 154 -18.35 5.73 5.29
N CYS A 155 -18.24 5.73 3.96
CA CYS A 155 -17.03 5.35 3.24
C CYS A 155 -15.90 6.39 3.38
N ALA A 156 -15.12 6.33 4.47
CA ALA A 156 -13.93 7.16 4.67
C ALA A 156 -12.86 6.96 3.58
N MET A 157 -12.75 5.75 3.02
CA MET A 157 -11.87 5.46 1.88
C MET A 157 -12.28 6.22 0.62
N CYS A 158 -13.58 6.48 0.44
CA CYS A 158 -14.08 7.22 -0.70
C CYS A 158 -13.67 8.69 -0.61
N VAL A 159 -13.82 9.29 0.57
CA VAL A 159 -13.37 10.68 0.84
C VAL A 159 -11.85 10.80 0.68
N GLY A 160 -11.08 9.82 1.16
CA GLY A 160 -9.64 9.80 0.93
C GLY A 160 -9.28 9.68 -0.55
N GLY A 161 -10.02 8.90 -1.33
CA GLY A 161 -9.87 8.85 -2.79
C GLY A 161 -10.18 10.19 -3.45
N GLU A 162 -11.19 10.90 -2.97
CA GLU A 162 -11.60 12.22 -3.46
C GLU A 162 -10.54 13.29 -3.19
N ILE A 163 -9.91 13.29 -2.01
CA ILE A 163 -8.75 14.16 -1.72
C ILE A 163 -7.65 13.94 -2.76
N TRP A 164 -7.37 12.68 -3.11
CA TRP A 164 -6.37 12.34 -4.11
C TRP A 164 -6.79 12.72 -5.53
N ALA A 165 -8.06 12.55 -5.88
CA ALA A 165 -8.61 12.97 -7.15
C ALA A 165 -8.49 14.49 -7.33
N ASN A 166 -8.86 15.24 -6.31
CA ASN A 166 -8.79 16.71 -6.31
C ASN A 166 -7.35 17.19 -6.50
N LEU A 167 -6.38 16.55 -5.85
CA LEU A 167 -4.95 16.82 -6.09
C LEU A 167 -4.59 16.68 -7.58
N LEU A 168 -5.00 15.58 -8.22
CA LEU A 168 -4.74 15.32 -9.64
C LEU A 168 -5.47 16.28 -10.58
N LEU A 169 -6.62 16.80 -10.15
CA LEU A 169 -7.43 17.79 -10.88
C LEU A 169 -6.98 19.24 -10.62
N GLY A 170 -6.00 19.46 -9.74
CA GLY A 170 -5.62 20.80 -9.29
C GLY A 170 -6.71 21.51 -8.49
N GLN A 171 -7.61 20.76 -7.87
CA GLN A 171 -8.70 21.24 -7.03
C GLN A 171 -8.31 21.15 -5.56
N HIS A 172 -8.89 22.03 -4.73
CA HIS A 172 -8.67 22.03 -3.29
C HIS A 172 -9.99 22.12 -2.55
N ASP A 173 -10.21 21.18 -1.65
CA ASP A 173 -11.30 21.21 -0.69
C ASP A 173 -10.73 20.91 0.72
N PRO A 174 -10.58 21.93 1.57
CA PRO A 174 -9.99 21.77 2.90
C PRO A 174 -10.91 21.01 3.86
N GLU A 175 -12.20 20.84 3.56
CA GLU A 175 -13.16 20.17 4.45
C GLU A 175 -13.09 18.64 4.35
N LEU A 176 -12.59 18.10 3.23
CA LEU A 176 -12.54 16.65 2.99
C LEU A 176 -11.70 15.91 4.05
N ILE A 177 -10.62 16.51 4.54
CA ILE A 177 -9.81 15.85 5.57
C ILE A 177 -10.56 15.77 6.91
N GLU A 178 -11.29 16.81 7.30
CA GLU A 178 -12.13 16.78 8.50
C GLU A 178 -13.28 15.78 8.35
N ASN A 179 -13.89 15.73 7.16
CA ASN A 179 -14.91 14.73 6.84
C ASN A 179 -14.35 13.31 6.99
N ALA A 180 -13.21 13.01 6.36
CA ALA A 180 -12.58 11.69 6.44
C ALA A 180 -12.25 11.28 7.89
N LEU A 181 -11.70 12.21 8.68
CA LEU A 181 -11.41 11.98 10.10
C LEU A 181 -12.70 11.81 10.92
N SER A 182 -13.80 12.47 10.57
CA SER A 182 -15.08 12.25 11.25
C SER A 182 -15.65 10.84 10.98
N LEU A 183 -15.37 10.27 9.80
CA LEU A 183 -15.85 8.95 9.40
C LEU A 183 -14.98 7.81 9.94
N ASP A 184 -13.65 7.95 9.86
CA ASP A 184 -12.70 6.94 10.33
C ASP A 184 -11.32 7.55 10.62
N ARG A 185 -11.09 7.91 11.89
CA ARG A 185 -9.82 8.50 12.35
C ARG A 185 -8.62 7.57 12.27
N SER A 186 -8.86 6.26 12.21
CA SER A 186 -7.79 5.26 12.18
C SER A 186 -7.29 4.98 10.77
N LEU A 187 -8.01 5.45 9.75
CA LEU A 187 -7.66 5.24 8.36
C LEU A 187 -6.56 6.22 7.94
N TRP A 188 -5.38 5.67 7.61
CA TRP A 188 -4.19 6.43 7.24
C TRP A 188 -4.31 7.13 5.88
N GLN A 189 -5.04 6.53 4.94
CA GLN A 189 -5.01 6.95 3.54
C GLN A 189 -5.47 8.40 3.30
N PRO A 190 -6.61 8.88 3.86
CA PRO A 190 -7.00 10.29 3.72
C PRO A 190 -5.96 11.27 4.27
N VAL A 191 -5.34 10.93 5.41
CA VAL A 191 -4.30 11.75 6.05
C VAL A 191 -3.06 11.84 5.16
N ALA A 192 -2.62 10.69 4.62
CA ALA A 192 -1.49 10.65 3.69
C ALA A 192 -1.77 11.41 2.40
N SER A 193 -2.95 11.24 1.80
CA SER A 193 -3.35 11.94 0.56
C SER A 193 -3.41 13.46 0.77
N HIS A 194 -3.96 13.92 1.90
CA HIS A 194 -3.95 15.34 2.24
C HIS A 194 -2.51 15.84 2.45
N PHE A 195 -1.67 15.10 3.19
CA PHE A 195 -0.29 15.52 3.42
C PHE A 195 0.53 15.63 2.12
N ILE A 196 0.36 14.70 1.18
CA ILE A 196 1.03 14.76 -0.12
C ILE A 196 0.60 16.01 -0.90
N SER A 197 -0.67 16.44 -0.80
CA SER A 197 -1.13 17.68 -1.45
C SER A 197 -0.39 18.93 -0.97
N LEU A 198 0.26 18.88 0.19
CA LEU A 198 1.06 19.96 0.76
C LEU A 198 2.52 19.95 0.28
N TYR A 199 2.91 19.04 -0.61
CA TYR A 199 4.28 19.06 -1.14
C TYR A 199 4.50 20.22 -2.11
N PRO A 200 5.73 20.78 -2.20
CA PRO A 200 6.02 21.91 -3.08
C PRO A 200 5.66 21.71 -4.56
N GLN A 201 5.81 20.49 -5.08
CA GLN A 201 5.43 20.16 -6.47
C GLN A 201 3.92 20.24 -6.76
N TRP A 202 3.11 20.36 -5.72
CA TRP A 202 1.66 20.51 -5.77
C TRP A 202 1.21 21.90 -5.30
N GLY A 203 2.14 22.85 -5.16
CA GLY A 203 1.87 24.21 -4.69
C GLY A 203 1.86 24.37 -3.18
N GLY A 204 2.24 23.33 -2.42
CA GLY A 204 2.36 23.41 -0.98
C GLY A 204 3.71 23.92 -0.47
N SER A 205 3.98 23.84 0.84
CA SER A 205 5.24 24.25 1.46
C SER A 205 5.63 23.44 2.71
N GLU A 206 6.89 23.54 3.15
CA GLU A 206 7.34 22.91 4.41
C GLU A 206 6.60 23.45 5.63
N GLU A 207 6.24 24.73 5.64
CA GLU A 207 5.47 25.37 6.70
C GLU A 207 4.06 24.78 6.78
N GLN A 208 3.41 24.57 5.62
CA GLN A 208 2.09 23.95 5.58
C GLN A 208 2.13 22.49 6.04
N MET A 209 3.14 21.73 5.61
CA MET A 209 3.36 20.35 6.10
C MET A 209 3.55 20.33 7.62
N SER A 210 4.42 21.20 8.15
CA SER A 210 4.70 21.30 9.59
C SER A 210 3.45 21.73 10.38
N ALA A 211 2.68 22.67 9.86
CA ALA A 211 1.42 23.10 10.46
C ALA A 211 0.39 21.96 10.50
N PHE A 212 0.31 21.15 9.43
CA PHE A 212 -0.56 19.98 9.41
C PHE A 212 -0.13 18.91 10.41
N ILE A 213 1.17 18.62 10.52
CA ILE A 213 1.70 17.71 11.54
C ILE A 213 1.30 18.18 12.94
N LYS A 214 1.54 19.47 13.25
CA LYS A 214 1.15 20.07 14.53
C LYS A 214 -0.35 20.00 14.80
N LYS A 215 -1.18 20.15 13.76
CA LYS A 215 -2.63 19.95 13.87
C LYS A 215 -2.95 18.50 14.27
N MET A 216 -2.28 17.51 13.67
CA MET A 216 -2.48 16.09 13.98
C MET A 216 -2.00 15.69 15.38
N GLU A 217 -1.07 16.42 16.00
CA GLU A 217 -0.66 16.22 17.40
C GLU A 217 -1.80 16.45 18.41
N THR A 218 -2.87 17.14 18.01
CA THR A 218 -4.05 17.37 18.85
C THR A 218 -5.12 16.27 18.73
N GLN A 219 -4.96 15.35 17.77
CA GLN A 219 -5.90 14.26 17.53
C GLN A 219 -5.67 13.08 18.48
N ALA A 220 -6.70 12.27 18.73
CA ALA A 220 -6.60 11.12 19.63
C ALA A 220 -5.64 10.04 19.08
N GLU A 221 -5.58 9.89 17.75
CA GLU A 221 -4.80 8.89 17.02
C GLU A 221 -3.37 9.36 16.69
N LYS A 222 -2.92 10.48 17.30
CA LYS A 222 -1.63 11.11 17.03
C LYS A 222 -0.43 10.14 17.07
N GLU A 223 -0.43 9.19 18.01
CA GLU A 223 0.67 8.23 18.18
C GLU A 223 0.82 7.30 16.97
N GLN A 224 -0.24 7.09 16.21
CA GLN A 224 -0.23 6.26 15.00
C GLN A 224 0.07 7.09 13.74
N ILE A 225 -0.28 8.38 13.75
CA ILE A 225 -0.29 9.28 12.59
C ILE A 225 0.96 10.14 12.53
N VAL A 226 1.30 10.83 13.61
CA VAL A 226 2.36 11.85 13.65
C VAL A 226 3.74 11.28 13.32
N PRO A 227 4.17 10.10 13.84
CA PRO A 227 5.45 9.52 13.45
C PRO A 227 5.56 9.23 11.95
N ARG A 228 4.47 8.78 11.32
CA ARG A 228 4.42 8.51 9.88
C ARG A 228 4.49 9.80 9.07
N LEU A 229 3.80 10.86 9.49
CA LEU A 229 3.86 12.16 8.83
C LEU A 229 5.25 12.79 8.93
N ASN A 230 5.88 12.73 10.10
CA ASN A 230 7.27 13.17 10.27
C ASN A 230 8.21 12.37 9.35
N ALA A 231 8.05 11.05 9.29
CA ALA A 231 8.84 10.23 8.37
C ALA A 231 8.63 10.64 6.90
N MET A 232 7.38 10.91 6.48
CA MET A 232 7.09 11.42 5.13
C MET A 232 7.70 12.79 4.87
N PHE A 233 7.68 13.69 5.87
CA PHE A 233 8.28 15.03 5.78
C PHE A 233 9.79 14.96 5.54
N TYR A 234 10.50 14.21 6.38
CA TYR A 234 11.95 14.04 6.27
C TYR A 234 12.34 13.23 5.03
N PHE A 235 11.57 12.20 4.68
CA PHE A 235 11.77 11.48 3.41
C PHE A 235 11.68 12.41 2.21
N ARG A 236 10.67 13.31 2.21
CA ARG A 236 10.51 14.29 1.16
C ARG A 236 11.70 15.26 1.07
N ARG A 237 12.19 15.76 2.20
CA ARG A 237 13.41 16.58 2.22
C ARG A 237 14.62 15.83 1.67
N GLY A 238 14.77 14.55 2.02
CA GLY A 238 15.82 13.69 1.49
C GLY A 238 15.77 13.56 -0.03
N LEU A 239 14.57 13.38 -0.61
CA LEU A 239 14.39 13.34 -2.07
C LEU A 239 14.85 14.65 -2.72
N ILE A 240 14.49 15.81 -2.16
CA ILE A 240 14.90 17.13 -2.68
C ILE A 240 16.43 17.26 -2.64
N GLN A 241 17.07 16.91 -1.52
CA GLN A 241 18.52 16.97 -1.41
C GLN A 241 19.21 16.05 -2.42
N GLN A 242 18.73 14.81 -2.57
CA GLN A 242 19.30 13.83 -3.49
C GLN A 242 19.08 14.22 -4.97
N TYR A 243 17.87 14.61 -5.33
CA TYR A 243 17.49 14.76 -6.73
C TYR A 243 17.61 16.17 -7.28
N ASP A 244 17.31 17.19 -6.47
CA ASP A 244 17.32 18.59 -6.94
C ASP A 244 18.67 19.23 -6.66
N HIS A 245 19.24 19.00 -5.47
CA HIS A 245 20.50 19.60 -5.06
C HIS A 245 21.73 18.71 -5.29
N ARG A 246 21.54 17.41 -5.59
CA ARG A 246 22.61 16.40 -5.67
C ARG A 246 23.50 16.35 -4.41
N ASN A 247 22.93 16.71 -3.26
CA ASN A 247 23.60 16.74 -1.97
C ASN A 247 23.34 15.42 -1.22
N TYR A 248 24.09 14.37 -1.58
CA TYR A 248 23.94 13.05 -0.98
C TYR A 248 24.19 13.01 0.54
N PRO A 249 25.18 13.73 1.12
CA PRO A 249 25.36 13.75 2.57
C PRO A 249 24.13 14.28 3.32
N GLU A 250 23.52 15.38 2.86
CA GLU A 250 22.30 15.88 3.50
C GLU A 250 21.12 14.95 3.24
N ALA A 251 21.00 14.37 2.04
CA ALA A 251 19.95 13.39 1.75
C ALA A 251 19.97 12.19 2.71
N ILE A 252 21.16 11.64 3.01
CA ILE A 252 21.33 10.56 3.99
C ILE A 252 20.82 11.01 5.36
N LYS A 253 21.22 12.20 5.83
CA LYS A 253 20.78 12.73 7.13
C LYS A 253 19.25 12.90 7.19
N GLU A 254 18.63 13.40 6.13
CA GLU A 254 17.18 13.54 6.05
C GLU A 254 16.48 12.16 6.08
N TYR A 255 16.98 11.17 5.34
CA TYR A 255 16.40 9.84 5.41
C TYR A 255 16.65 9.14 6.76
N GLU A 256 17.81 9.34 7.40
CA GLU A 256 18.09 8.86 8.76
C GLU A 256 17.08 9.45 9.75
N MET A 257 16.78 10.74 9.63
CA MET A 257 15.70 11.36 10.42
C MET A 257 14.35 10.71 10.11
N ALA A 258 14.01 10.47 8.85
CA ALA A 258 12.76 9.83 8.48
C ALA A 258 12.59 8.46 9.18
N VAL A 259 13.62 7.60 9.10
CA VAL A 259 13.59 6.25 9.67
C VAL A 259 13.69 6.21 11.20
N SER A 260 14.08 7.33 11.83
CA SER A 260 14.07 7.51 13.28
C SER A 260 12.65 7.74 13.82
N TYR A 261 11.77 8.39 13.04
CA TYR A 261 10.37 8.59 13.40
C TYR A 261 9.51 7.37 13.10
N TYR A 262 9.68 6.80 11.90
CA TYR A 262 8.93 5.62 11.48
C TYR A 262 9.75 4.86 10.42
N PRO A 263 9.75 3.51 10.41
CA PRO A 263 10.49 2.72 9.42
C PRO A 263 9.85 2.83 8.02
N ASN A 264 9.95 4.00 7.39
CA ASN A 264 9.45 4.26 6.06
C ASN A 264 10.25 3.43 5.04
N ASP A 265 9.54 2.65 4.20
CA ASP A 265 10.16 1.70 3.29
C ASP A 265 11.00 2.38 2.21
N PHE A 266 10.50 3.47 1.62
CA PHE A 266 11.24 4.24 0.62
C PHE A 266 12.48 4.90 1.21
N ALA A 267 12.41 5.46 2.42
CA ALA A 267 13.56 6.04 3.10
C ALA A 267 14.63 4.98 3.41
N LEU A 268 14.24 3.79 3.88
CA LEU A 268 15.17 2.68 4.14
C LEU A 268 15.84 2.19 2.85
N LYS A 269 15.09 2.05 1.75
CA LYS A 269 15.61 1.65 0.44
C LYS A 269 16.59 2.69 -0.12
N ASN A 270 16.24 3.98 -0.08
CA ASN A 270 17.12 5.06 -0.54
C ASN A 270 18.38 5.19 0.34
N LEU A 271 18.27 5.00 1.67
CA LEU A 271 19.44 4.95 2.55
C LEU A 271 20.38 3.81 2.15
N ALA A 272 19.83 2.61 1.96
CA ALA A 272 20.63 1.45 1.58
C ALA A 272 21.38 1.69 0.26
N GLU A 273 20.70 2.26 -0.74
CA GLU A 273 21.33 2.64 -2.01
C GLU A 273 22.48 3.63 -1.81
N LEU A 274 22.25 4.72 -1.08
CA LEU A 274 23.27 5.74 -0.84
C LEU A 274 24.46 5.20 -0.03
N TYR A 275 24.22 4.35 0.98
CA TYR A 275 25.30 3.69 1.72
C TYR A 275 26.10 2.72 0.84
N MET A 276 25.44 1.96 -0.04
CA MET A 276 26.13 1.11 -1.01
C MET A 276 27.01 1.91 -1.96
N LEU A 277 26.53 3.07 -2.45
CA LEU A 277 27.31 3.97 -3.29
C LEU A 277 28.54 4.54 -2.56
N GLN A 278 28.46 4.71 -1.25
CA GLN A 278 29.58 5.13 -0.39
C GLN A 278 30.52 3.99 0.02
N GLY A 279 30.20 2.74 -0.33
CA GLY A 279 30.92 1.55 0.12
C GLY A 279 30.65 1.17 1.58
N ASP A 280 29.69 1.81 2.25
CA ASP A 280 29.26 1.49 3.62
C ASP A 280 28.24 0.35 3.60
N THR A 281 28.69 -0.82 3.12
CA THR A 281 27.83 -1.99 2.94
C THR A 281 27.19 -2.46 4.25
N GLN A 282 27.84 -2.23 5.40
CA GLN A 282 27.28 -2.61 6.70
C GLN A 282 26.03 -1.80 7.04
N LYS A 283 26.03 -0.49 6.81
CA LYS A 283 24.82 0.32 7.02
C LYS A 283 23.73 -0.01 6.03
N ALA A 284 24.07 -0.34 4.79
CA ALA A 284 23.10 -0.80 3.80
C ALA A 284 22.39 -2.09 4.24
N VAL A 285 23.15 -3.09 4.74
CA VAL A 285 22.58 -4.32 5.31
C VAL A 285 21.58 -4.00 6.43
N ILE A 286 21.97 -3.15 7.38
CA ILE A 286 21.11 -2.77 8.52
C ILE A 286 19.80 -2.12 8.04
N ALA A 287 19.87 -1.20 7.07
CA ALA A 287 18.69 -0.53 6.53
C ALA A 287 17.75 -1.50 5.81
N LEU A 288 18.29 -2.43 5.02
CA LEU A 288 17.52 -3.42 4.27
C LEU A 288 16.89 -4.48 5.18
N GLU A 289 17.63 -4.97 6.18
CA GLU A 289 17.10 -5.88 7.20
C GLU A 289 15.95 -5.22 7.96
N LYS A 290 16.12 -3.96 8.40
CA LYS A 290 15.05 -3.18 9.04
C LYS A 290 13.84 -3.01 8.13
N ASN A 291 14.03 -2.84 6.82
CA ASN A 291 12.90 -2.75 5.89
C ASN A 291 12.13 -4.06 5.77
N LEU A 292 12.81 -5.19 5.66
CA LEU A 292 12.18 -6.51 5.58
C LEU A 292 11.48 -6.90 6.89
N GLU A 293 12.00 -6.45 8.04
CA GLU A 293 11.40 -6.70 9.35
C GLU A 293 10.15 -5.83 9.59
N ALA A 294 10.25 -4.53 9.33
CA ALA A 294 9.21 -3.57 9.71
C ALA A 294 8.12 -3.37 8.65
N ASN A 295 8.41 -3.68 7.38
CA ASN A 295 7.49 -3.44 6.26
C ASN A 295 7.07 -4.76 5.59
N ASP A 296 7.68 -5.09 4.45
CA ASP A 296 7.35 -6.28 3.68
C ASP A 296 8.53 -7.26 3.69
N PRO A 297 8.40 -8.42 4.37
CA PRO A 297 9.46 -9.42 4.39
C PRO A 297 9.71 -10.05 3.02
N TRP A 298 8.84 -9.83 2.04
CA TRP A 298 8.94 -10.28 0.65
C TRP A 298 9.21 -9.14 -0.33
N ASP A 299 9.63 -7.95 0.12
CA ASP A 299 10.02 -6.86 -0.78
C ASP A 299 11.20 -7.31 -1.66
N LEU A 300 10.92 -7.48 -2.95
CA LEU A 300 11.86 -8.05 -3.92
C LEU A 300 13.15 -7.23 -3.99
N TYR A 301 13.02 -5.90 -4.09
CA TYR A 301 14.16 -4.98 -4.12
C TYR A 301 15.06 -5.20 -2.91
N SER A 302 14.50 -5.23 -1.71
CA SER A 302 15.28 -5.34 -0.48
C SER A 302 15.95 -6.70 -0.35
N ILE A 303 15.28 -7.78 -0.77
CA ILE A 303 15.86 -9.12 -0.82
C ILE A 303 17.08 -9.15 -1.77
N GLU A 304 16.94 -8.58 -2.96
CA GLU A 304 18.01 -8.57 -3.97
C GLU A 304 19.18 -7.67 -3.55
N ALA A 305 18.89 -6.46 -3.08
CA ALA A 305 19.90 -5.53 -2.58
C ALA A 305 20.65 -6.11 -1.37
N LEU A 306 19.95 -6.81 -0.47
CA LEU A 306 20.55 -7.43 0.71
C LEU A 306 21.44 -8.62 0.31
N ALA A 307 21.04 -9.39 -0.70
CA ALA A 307 21.90 -10.44 -1.26
C ALA A 307 23.22 -9.85 -1.80
N GLN A 308 23.13 -8.78 -2.58
CA GLN A 308 24.30 -8.08 -3.14
C GLN A 308 25.20 -7.52 -2.03
N ALA A 309 24.61 -6.89 -1.01
CA ALA A 309 25.34 -6.35 0.12
C ALA A 309 26.09 -7.47 0.88
N TYR A 310 25.44 -8.60 1.18
CA TYR A 310 26.12 -9.74 1.81
C TYR A 310 27.25 -10.31 0.96
N PHE A 311 27.08 -10.42 -0.36
CA PHE A 311 28.17 -10.87 -1.24
C PHE A 311 29.35 -9.90 -1.23
N ALA A 312 29.09 -8.59 -1.23
CA ALA A 312 30.14 -7.57 -1.12
C ALA A 312 30.89 -7.63 0.23
N GLN A 313 30.25 -8.08 1.30
CA GLN A 313 30.89 -8.33 2.60
C GLN A 313 31.62 -9.69 2.70
N GLY A 314 31.55 -10.54 1.67
CA GLY A 314 32.06 -11.90 1.71
C GLY A 314 31.19 -12.88 2.52
N GLU A 315 29.99 -12.46 2.94
CA GLU A 315 29.02 -13.29 3.66
C GLU A 315 28.20 -14.19 2.71
N GLU A 316 28.89 -15.03 1.94
CA GLU A 316 28.30 -15.82 0.85
C GLU A 316 27.09 -16.66 1.27
N GLY A 317 27.13 -17.22 2.48
CA GLY A 317 26.03 -18.01 3.04
C GLY A 317 24.76 -17.20 3.25
N LYS A 318 24.85 -15.93 3.67
CA LYS A 318 23.68 -15.06 3.84
C LYS A 318 23.16 -14.60 2.47
N GLY A 319 24.06 -14.22 1.56
CA GLY A 319 23.72 -13.85 0.18
C GLY A 319 22.92 -14.96 -0.53
N LYS A 320 23.41 -16.21 -0.50
CA LYS A 320 22.71 -17.36 -1.10
C LYS A 320 21.32 -17.60 -0.48
N ARG A 321 21.13 -17.36 0.81
CA ARG A 321 19.80 -17.48 1.45
C ARG A 321 18.82 -16.45 0.91
N MET A 322 19.25 -15.20 0.72
CA MET A 322 18.40 -14.16 0.12
C MET A 322 18.04 -14.50 -1.32
N MET A 323 18.98 -15.02 -2.11
CA MET A 323 18.71 -15.48 -3.48
C MET A 323 17.67 -16.61 -3.52
N LYS A 324 17.75 -17.57 -2.60
CA LYS A 324 16.72 -18.63 -2.48
C LYS A 324 15.35 -18.04 -2.15
N LYS A 325 15.28 -17.07 -1.25
CA LYS A 325 14.04 -16.39 -0.86
C LYS A 325 13.43 -15.62 -2.05
N ARG A 326 14.27 -14.96 -2.86
CA ARG A 326 13.84 -14.34 -4.13
C ARG A 326 13.24 -15.38 -5.08
N ASP A 327 13.91 -16.51 -5.28
CA ASP A 327 13.44 -17.55 -6.21
C ASP A 327 12.10 -18.16 -5.73
N GLU A 328 11.94 -18.31 -4.42
CA GLU A 328 10.66 -18.70 -3.81
C GLU A 328 9.56 -17.68 -4.08
N LEU A 329 9.82 -16.38 -3.90
CA LEU A 329 8.86 -15.32 -4.21
C LEU A 329 8.42 -15.36 -5.67
N LEU A 330 9.38 -15.48 -6.60
CA LEU A 330 9.09 -15.56 -8.03
C LEU A 330 8.27 -16.82 -8.39
N THR A 331 8.51 -17.93 -7.68
CA THR A 331 7.73 -19.16 -7.87
C THR A 331 6.30 -19.01 -7.37
N ARG A 332 6.11 -18.46 -6.18
CA ARG A 332 4.78 -18.17 -5.61
C ARG A 332 3.97 -17.26 -6.52
N PHE A 333 4.58 -16.18 -7.00
CA PHE A 333 3.94 -15.25 -7.93
C PHE A 333 3.50 -15.94 -9.23
N ARG A 334 4.35 -16.81 -9.82
CA ARG A 334 3.98 -17.60 -11.00
C ARG A 334 2.81 -18.54 -10.77
N ASN A 335 2.70 -19.08 -9.55
CA ASN A 335 1.62 -20.00 -9.19
C ASN A 335 0.33 -19.30 -8.73
N GLY A 336 0.36 -17.96 -8.56
CA GLY A 336 -0.76 -17.20 -8.02
C GLY A 336 -1.00 -17.42 -6.52
N GLU A 337 0.06 -17.74 -5.78
CA GLU A 337 0.06 -18.00 -4.32
C GLU A 337 0.19 -16.72 -3.48
#